data_AF-A0A9D1JVT4-F1
#
_entry.id   AF-A0A9D1JVT4-F1
#
_cell.length_a   1.000
_cell.length_b   1.000
_cell.length_c   1.000
_cell.angle_alpha   90.00
_cell.angle_beta   90.00
_cell.angle_gamma   90.00
#
_symmetry.space_group_name_H-M   'P 1'
#
loop_
_entity.id
_entity.type
_entity.pdbx_description
1 polymer ?
#
loop_
_entity_poly.entity_id
_entity_poly.type
_entity_poly.pdbx_seq_one_letter_code
_entity_poly.pdbx_strand_id
1 'polypeptide(L)'
;MRDTLMGRRPADWDVACSAPPDAVEAIFPRTVPTGKRHGTVTVLYGGGSCEVTTYRLEGAYSDRRRPDGVRFTSSLEADLARRDFTVNAMAMDAAGNLTDPFGGREDIERRLIRCVGSPEERFSEDALRMLRALRFAAKLGFEIDGPTLAAISDCAPLASALSAERVAAELAGILASPRPDFAWALAGLGLLDKYLLPGRAVPAPQSALARLPIYARTAHFCAALESGGNITSTKSFLRALRFDARTVKTASAAAKILRSGSRDYKRLL
;
A
#
# COMPACT_ATOMS: atom_id res chain seq x y z
N MET A 1 5.72 7.00 14.00
CA MET A 1 6.91 7.83 13.67
C MET A 1 6.71 8.78 12.51
N ARG A 2 6.59 8.30 11.26
CA ARG A 2 6.40 9.17 10.08
C ARG A 2 5.37 10.28 10.30
N ASP A 3 4.16 9.91 10.70
CA ASP A 3 3.06 10.87 10.87
C ASP A 3 3.39 11.91 11.95
N THR A 4 4.03 11.50 13.06
CA THR A 4 4.53 12.39 14.12
C THR A 4 5.54 13.41 13.58
N LEU A 5 6.53 12.98 12.81
CA LEU A 5 7.54 13.87 12.20
C LEU A 5 6.92 14.83 11.17
N MET A 6 5.81 14.42 10.55
CA MET A 6 5.02 15.28 9.66
C MET A 6 4.05 16.21 10.41
N GLY A 7 4.08 16.26 11.75
CA GLY A 7 3.18 17.07 12.57
C GLY A 7 1.72 16.58 12.55
N ARG A 8 1.49 15.31 12.19
CA ARG A 8 0.16 14.69 12.12
C ARG A 8 -0.04 13.77 13.32
N ARG A 9 -1.28 13.67 13.79
CA ARG A 9 -1.65 12.66 14.79
C ARG A 9 -1.61 11.27 14.14
N PRO A 10 -0.79 10.32 14.64
CA PRO A 10 -0.82 8.94 14.16
C PRO A 10 -2.20 8.32 14.37
N ALA A 11 -2.66 7.54 13.41
CA ALA A 11 -3.88 6.75 13.58
C ALA A 11 -3.65 5.63 14.60
N ASP A 12 -2.48 4.99 14.50
CA ASP A 12 -2.08 3.84 15.31
C ASP A 12 -0.61 4.00 15.72
N TRP A 13 -0.23 3.29 16.78
CA TRP A 13 1.14 3.15 17.24
C TRP A 13 1.54 1.68 17.23
N ASP A 14 2.67 1.39 16.59
CA ASP A 14 3.30 0.08 16.58
C ASP A 14 4.57 0.12 17.44
N VAL A 15 4.79 -0.90 18.24
CA VAL A 15 5.98 -1.07 19.06
C VAL A 15 6.82 -2.21 18.46
N ALA A 16 8.10 -1.94 18.23
CA ALA A 16 9.07 -2.95 17.85
C ALA A 16 10.05 -3.18 19.00
N CYS A 17 10.29 -4.42 19.40
CA CYS A 17 11.16 -4.76 20.52
C CYS A 17 11.98 -6.03 20.26
N SER A 18 12.99 -6.29 21.08
CA SER A 18 13.78 -7.52 21.02
C SER A 18 13.12 -8.70 21.74
N ALA A 19 12.05 -8.47 22.52
CA ALA A 19 11.37 -9.52 23.26
C ALA A 19 10.64 -10.48 22.30
N PRO A 20 10.78 -11.82 22.47
CA PRO A 20 10.04 -12.78 21.67
C PRO A 20 8.53 -12.72 22.02
N PRO A 21 7.64 -13.19 21.12
CA PRO A 21 6.20 -13.11 21.33
C PRO A 21 5.72 -13.71 22.66
N ASP A 22 6.29 -14.85 23.06
CA ASP A 22 5.94 -15.51 24.33
C ASP A 22 6.30 -14.65 25.55
N ALA A 23 7.40 -13.90 25.49
CA ALA A 23 7.77 -13.00 26.58
C ALA A 23 6.83 -11.79 26.64
N VAL A 24 6.39 -11.26 25.50
CA VAL A 24 5.39 -10.19 25.45
C VAL A 24 4.08 -10.67 26.07
N GLU A 25 3.61 -11.87 25.73
CA GLU A 25 2.40 -12.46 26.32
C GLU A 25 2.52 -12.72 27.82
N ALA A 26 3.71 -13.07 28.32
CA ALA A 26 3.95 -13.25 29.75
C ALA A 26 3.92 -11.92 30.53
N ILE A 27 4.32 -10.80 29.91
CA ILE A 27 4.34 -9.48 30.54
C ILE A 27 2.94 -8.85 30.59
N PHE A 28 2.16 -9.00 29.51
CA PHE A 28 0.87 -8.32 29.39
C PHE A 28 -0.31 -9.24 29.71
N PRO A 29 -1.22 -8.84 30.61
CA PRO A 29 -2.33 -9.70 31.05
C PRO A 29 -3.39 -9.94 29.97
N ARG A 30 -3.47 -9.09 28.95
CA ARG A 30 -4.42 -9.21 27.84
C ARG A 30 -3.72 -9.02 26.50
N THR A 31 -3.63 -10.10 25.74
CA THR A 31 -3.03 -10.13 24.40
C THR A 31 -3.91 -10.88 23.41
N VAL A 32 -3.72 -10.61 22.12
CA VAL A 32 -4.32 -11.36 21.00
C VAL A 32 -3.20 -11.80 20.07
N PRO A 33 -3.06 -13.11 19.77
CA PRO A 33 -1.99 -13.65 18.93
C PRO A 33 -2.28 -13.44 17.43
N THR A 34 -2.44 -12.18 17.01
CA THR A 34 -2.82 -11.77 15.65
C THR A 34 -1.82 -12.19 14.58
N GLY A 35 -0.53 -12.31 14.94
CA GLY A 35 0.54 -12.64 14.00
C GLY A 35 1.72 -13.38 14.63
N LYS A 36 1.48 -14.17 15.69
CA LYS A 36 2.54 -14.76 16.54
C LYS A 36 3.62 -15.51 15.77
N ARG A 37 3.24 -16.26 14.73
CA ARG A 37 4.20 -16.98 13.84
C ARG A 37 5.18 -16.05 13.11
N HIS A 38 4.81 -14.79 12.93
CA HIS A 38 5.63 -13.76 12.28
C HIS A 38 6.23 -12.79 13.30
N GLY A 39 6.06 -13.02 14.60
CA GLY A 39 6.62 -12.17 15.65
C GLY A 39 5.70 -11.06 16.15
N THR A 40 4.42 -11.00 15.75
CA THR A 40 3.50 -9.91 16.14
C THR A 40 2.44 -10.39 17.13
N VAL A 41 2.28 -9.65 18.22
CA VAL A 41 1.25 -9.83 19.25
C VAL A 41 0.53 -8.50 19.45
N THR A 42 -0.80 -8.50 19.43
CA THR A 42 -1.56 -7.31 19.79
C THR A 42 -1.76 -7.27 21.30
N VAL A 43 -1.24 -6.23 21.94
CA VAL A 43 -1.39 -5.98 23.38
C VAL A 43 -2.60 -5.08 23.62
N LEU A 44 -3.46 -5.45 24.56
CA LEU A 44 -4.62 -4.66 24.98
C LEU A 44 -4.32 -4.02 26.34
N TYR A 45 -4.12 -2.70 26.35
CA TYR A 45 -3.72 -1.96 27.55
C TYR A 45 -4.38 -0.59 27.61
N GLY A 46 -4.83 -0.18 28.80
CA GLY A 46 -5.39 1.17 29.03
C GLY A 46 -6.63 1.51 28.20
N GLY A 47 -7.43 0.51 27.80
CA GLY A 47 -8.59 0.71 26.93
C GLY A 47 -8.27 0.83 25.44
N GLY A 48 -7.00 0.71 25.05
CA GLY A 48 -6.55 0.69 23.66
C GLY A 48 -5.87 -0.63 23.28
N SER A 49 -5.42 -0.68 22.02
CA SER A 49 -4.63 -1.80 21.47
C SER A 49 -3.37 -1.29 20.80
N CYS A 50 -2.29 -2.04 20.89
CA CYS A 50 -1.02 -1.75 20.21
C CYS A 50 -0.43 -3.04 19.64
N GLU A 51 0.07 -3.00 18.40
CA GLU A 51 0.82 -4.12 17.84
C GLU A 51 2.27 -4.08 18.35
N VAL A 52 2.67 -5.13 19.06
CA VAL A 52 4.05 -5.35 19.50
C VAL A 52 4.67 -6.41 18.60
N THR A 53 5.71 -6.03 17.86
CA THR A 53 6.41 -6.92 16.93
C THR A 53 7.86 -7.13 17.36
N THR A 54 8.27 -8.38 17.49
CA THR A 54 9.66 -8.74 17.72
C THR A 54 10.51 -8.35 16.50
N TYR A 55 11.67 -7.76 16.72
CA TYR A 55 12.64 -7.48 15.66
C TYR A 55 12.92 -8.76 14.86
N ARG A 56 12.85 -8.64 13.54
CA ARG A 56 13.02 -9.79 12.66
C ARG A 56 13.80 -9.42 11.42
N LEU A 57 14.39 -10.42 10.82
CA LEU A 57 14.97 -10.41 9.48
C LEU A 57 13.98 -11.07 8.53
N GLU A 58 13.98 -10.62 7.27
CA GLU A 58 13.26 -11.33 6.22
C GLU A 58 14.04 -12.61 5.85
N GLY A 59 13.35 -13.74 5.87
CA GLY A 59 13.87 -15.00 5.33
C GLY A 59 13.70 -15.06 3.81
N ALA A 60 14.15 -16.16 3.20
CA ALA A 60 13.96 -16.39 1.77
C ALA A 60 12.47 -16.36 1.38
N TYR A 61 12.17 -15.85 0.19
CA TYR A 61 10.81 -15.78 -0.35
C TYR A 61 10.63 -16.86 -1.42
N SER A 62 10.22 -18.07 -1.06
CA SER A 62 9.92 -19.10 -2.07
C SER A 62 8.70 -18.75 -2.92
N ASP A 63 7.73 -18.02 -2.35
CA ASP A 63 6.46 -17.66 -3.00
C ASP A 63 6.35 -16.17 -3.40
N ARG A 64 7.44 -15.40 -3.26
CA ARG A 64 7.49 -13.94 -3.51
C ARG A 64 6.42 -13.13 -2.76
N ARG A 65 5.88 -13.67 -1.67
CA ARG A 65 4.77 -13.06 -0.91
C ARG A 65 5.06 -13.05 0.58
N ARG A 66 5.49 -14.16 1.15
CA ARG A 66 5.84 -14.29 2.57
C ARG A 66 7.24 -14.88 2.67
N PRO A 67 8.08 -14.38 3.58
CA PRO A 67 9.32 -15.07 3.87
C PRO A 67 8.97 -16.45 4.45
N ASP A 68 9.64 -17.50 3.96
CA ASP A 68 9.43 -18.91 4.33
C ASP A 68 9.61 -19.14 5.84
N GLY A 69 10.33 -18.24 6.49
CA GLY A 69 10.35 -18.06 7.93
C GLY A 69 10.79 -16.64 8.28
N VAL A 70 10.43 -16.17 9.47
CA VAL A 70 11.03 -14.97 10.04
C VAL A 70 12.14 -15.40 11.01
N ARG A 71 13.30 -14.76 10.92
CA ARG A 71 14.37 -14.98 11.90
C ARG A 71 14.37 -13.80 12.86
N PHE A 72 14.13 -14.04 14.15
CA PHE A 72 14.22 -12.98 15.14
C PHE A 72 15.67 -12.51 15.32
N THR A 73 15.82 -11.21 15.57
CA THR A 73 17.11 -10.55 15.78
C THR A 73 17.02 -9.66 17.01
N SER A 74 18.16 -9.28 17.59
CA SER A 74 18.23 -8.26 18.64
C SER A 74 18.55 -6.87 18.08
N SER A 75 18.86 -6.77 16.78
CA SER A 75 19.21 -5.50 16.13
C SER A 75 17.98 -4.78 15.57
N LEU A 76 17.70 -3.59 16.14
CA LEU A 76 16.70 -2.66 15.61
C LEU A 76 17.03 -2.24 14.17
N GLU A 77 18.29 -1.90 13.90
CA GLU A 77 18.73 -1.47 12.57
C GLU A 77 18.45 -2.54 11.52
N ALA A 78 18.66 -3.81 11.85
CA ALA A 78 18.37 -4.91 10.94
C ALA A 78 16.86 -5.13 10.71
N ASP A 79 16.00 -4.84 11.70
CA ASP A 79 14.54 -4.81 11.48
C ASP A 79 14.12 -3.62 10.62
N LEU A 80 14.74 -2.44 10.80
CA LEU A 80 14.47 -1.27 9.98
C LEU A 80 14.92 -1.48 8.53
N ALA A 81 16.03 -2.19 8.30
CA ALA A 81 16.62 -2.44 6.98
C ALA A 81 15.70 -3.20 6.01
N ARG A 82 14.77 -4.01 6.55
CA ARG A 82 13.83 -4.83 5.78
C ARG A 82 12.53 -4.09 5.43
N ARG A 83 12.35 -2.87 5.94
CA ARG A 83 11.13 -2.08 5.70
C ARG A 83 11.10 -1.59 4.26
N ASP A 84 9.90 -1.25 3.80
CA ASP A 84 9.65 -0.91 2.40
C ASP A 84 10.31 0.41 2.00
N PHE A 85 10.07 1.48 2.78
CA PHE A 85 10.51 2.83 2.47
C PHE A 85 11.20 3.48 3.66
N THR A 86 12.16 4.35 3.37
CA THR A 86 12.96 5.11 4.33
C THR A 86 12.08 5.88 5.31
N VAL A 87 11.03 6.53 4.80
CA VAL A 87 10.04 7.27 5.60
C VAL A 87 9.28 6.39 6.61
N ASN A 88 9.29 5.07 6.44
CA ASN A 88 8.69 4.09 7.36
C ASN A 88 9.76 3.34 8.18
N ALA A 89 11.05 3.57 7.92
CA ALA A 89 12.19 2.87 8.49
C ALA A 89 12.91 3.68 9.58
N MET A 90 12.12 4.26 10.47
CA MET A 90 12.58 5.03 11.63
C MET A 90 11.92 4.53 12.90
N ALA A 91 12.61 4.67 14.02
CA ALA A 91 12.12 4.32 15.34
C ALA A 91 12.41 5.42 16.35
N MET A 92 11.61 5.49 17.41
CA MET A 92 11.86 6.37 18.54
C MET A 92 11.78 5.56 19.82
N ASP A 93 12.74 5.77 20.71
CA ASP A 93 12.74 5.13 22.02
C ASP A 93 11.82 5.85 23.01
N ALA A 94 11.68 5.29 24.22
CA ALA A 94 10.84 5.86 25.27
C ALA A 94 11.37 7.19 25.83
N ALA A 95 12.66 7.51 25.62
CA ALA A 95 13.26 8.78 26.01
C ALA A 95 13.07 9.87 24.93
N GLY A 96 12.54 9.50 23.76
CA GLY A 96 12.30 10.41 22.64
C GLY A 96 13.48 10.51 21.66
N ASN A 97 14.51 9.66 21.79
CA ASN A 97 15.60 9.64 20.83
C ASN A 97 15.16 8.98 19.53
N LEU A 98 15.43 9.64 18.40
CA LEU A 98 15.12 9.16 17.06
C LEU A 98 16.30 8.35 16.49
N THR A 99 16.00 7.13 16.05
CA THR A 99 16.90 6.29 15.26
C THR A 99 16.43 6.29 13.80
N ASP A 100 17.25 6.86 12.91
CA ASP A 100 16.98 6.95 11.47
C ASP A 100 18.25 6.61 10.66
N PRO A 101 18.58 5.31 10.51
CA PRO A 101 19.80 4.89 9.82
C PRO A 101 19.71 5.00 8.29
N PHE A 102 18.51 5.21 7.74
CA PHE A 102 18.27 5.19 6.29
C PHE A 102 17.87 6.55 5.69
N GLY A 103 17.85 7.61 6.49
CA GLY A 103 17.54 8.98 6.03
C GLY A 103 16.05 9.23 5.78
N GLY A 104 15.17 8.54 6.50
CA GLY A 104 13.72 8.72 6.41
C GLY A 104 13.26 10.14 6.77
N ARG A 105 13.95 10.83 7.68
CA ARG A 105 13.66 12.23 8.03
C ARG A 105 13.94 13.17 6.86
N GLU A 106 15.09 13.02 6.22
CA GLU A 106 15.46 13.81 5.05
C GLU A 106 14.48 13.58 3.90
N ASP A 107 14.06 12.32 3.68
CA ASP A 107 13.06 11.99 2.67
C ASP A 107 11.66 12.55 3.00
N ILE A 108 11.28 12.66 4.29
CA ILE A 108 10.06 13.38 4.70
C ILE A 108 10.17 14.87 4.37
N GLU A 109 11.30 15.51 4.68
CA GLU A 109 11.54 16.92 4.41
C GLU A 109 11.53 17.22 2.90
N ARG A 110 12.13 16.32 2.09
CA ARG A 110 12.12 16.38 0.62
C ARG A 110 10.82 15.90 -0.02
N ARG A 111 9.90 15.32 0.75
CA ARG A 111 8.65 14.71 0.28
C ARG A 111 8.87 13.61 -0.76
N LEU A 112 9.77 12.68 -0.46
CA LEU A 112 10.15 11.57 -1.33
C LEU A 112 9.73 10.21 -0.74
N ILE A 113 9.28 9.31 -1.60
CA ILE A 113 9.12 7.89 -1.33
C ILE A 113 10.32 7.17 -1.95
N ARG A 114 11.24 6.73 -1.10
CA ARG A 114 12.47 6.03 -1.48
C ARG A 114 12.55 4.68 -0.77
N CYS A 115 12.95 3.63 -1.49
CA CYS A 115 13.14 2.31 -0.91
C CYS A 115 14.31 2.28 0.09
N VAL A 116 14.22 1.40 1.09
CA VAL A 116 15.36 1.10 1.96
C VAL A 116 16.30 0.13 1.23
N GLY A 117 17.54 0.54 0.96
CA GLY A 117 18.49 -0.26 0.19
C GLY A 117 18.19 -0.25 -1.31
N SER A 118 18.43 -1.38 -1.99
CA SER A 118 18.23 -1.53 -3.43
C SER A 118 16.74 -1.70 -3.79
N PRO A 119 16.13 -0.81 -4.59
CA PRO A 119 14.73 -0.94 -5.02
C PRO A 119 14.43 -2.26 -5.74
N GLU A 120 15.34 -2.72 -6.61
CA GLU A 120 15.18 -3.94 -7.40
C GLU A 120 15.15 -5.19 -6.53
N GLU A 121 16.02 -5.26 -5.51
CA GLU A 121 16.01 -6.33 -4.51
C GLU A 121 14.69 -6.29 -3.72
N ARG A 122 14.28 -5.10 -3.27
CA ARG A 122 13.06 -4.94 -2.47
C ARG A 122 11.80 -5.34 -3.23
N PHE A 123 11.71 -5.04 -4.53
CA PHE A 123 10.58 -5.43 -5.36
C PHE A 123 10.61 -6.90 -5.77
N SER A 124 11.80 -7.50 -5.87
CA SER A 124 11.96 -8.93 -6.10
C SER A 124 11.52 -9.77 -4.89
N GLU A 125 11.72 -9.26 -3.67
CA GLU A 125 11.26 -9.87 -2.41
C GLU A 125 9.73 -9.83 -2.27
N ASP A 126 9.11 -8.66 -2.42
CA ASP A 126 7.65 -8.50 -2.42
C ASP A 126 7.23 -7.43 -3.44
N ALA A 127 6.74 -7.89 -4.59
CA ALA A 127 6.27 -7.03 -5.67
C ALA A 127 5.13 -6.07 -5.24
N LEU A 128 4.43 -6.35 -4.13
CA LEU A 128 3.41 -5.43 -3.61
C LEU A 128 4.03 -4.08 -3.19
N ARG A 129 5.31 -4.04 -2.83
CA ARG A 129 6.00 -2.80 -2.47
C ARG A 129 5.94 -1.75 -3.60
N MET A 130 5.91 -2.16 -4.87
CA MET A 130 5.71 -1.23 -6.00
C MET A 130 4.36 -0.51 -5.92
N LEU A 131 3.27 -1.26 -5.68
CA LEU A 131 1.92 -0.67 -5.55
C LEU A 131 1.81 0.19 -4.28
N ARG A 132 2.46 -0.24 -3.19
CA ARG A 132 2.55 0.53 -1.94
C ARG A 132 3.28 1.86 -2.13
N ALA A 133 4.32 1.91 -2.96
CA ALA A 133 5.05 3.14 -3.26
C ALA A 133 4.10 4.19 -3.85
N LEU A 134 3.33 3.80 -4.86
CA LEU A 134 2.31 4.64 -5.50
C LEU A 134 1.20 5.04 -4.51
N ARG A 135 0.76 4.13 -3.64
CA ARG A 135 -0.22 4.45 -2.59
C ARG A 135 0.32 5.44 -1.57
N PHE A 136 1.56 5.29 -1.10
CA PHE A 136 2.14 6.24 -0.16
C PHE A 136 2.34 7.60 -0.79
N ALA A 137 2.84 7.66 -2.03
CA ALA A 137 2.93 8.89 -2.80
C ALA A 137 1.56 9.56 -2.94
N ALA A 138 0.52 8.78 -3.26
CA ALA A 138 -0.87 9.26 -3.36
C ALA A 138 -1.43 9.79 -2.03
N LYS A 139 -1.17 9.08 -0.93
CA LYS A 139 -1.69 9.39 0.42
C LYS A 139 -0.99 10.59 1.05
N LEU A 140 0.33 10.65 0.93
CA LEU A 140 1.17 11.64 1.59
C LEU A 140 1.33 12.91 0.74
N GLY A 141 1.09 12.82 -0.57
CA GLY A 141 1.36 13.89 -1.52
C GLY A 141 2.85 14.03 -1.82
N PHE A 142 3.58 12.92 -1.77
CA PHE A 142 5.01 12.84 -2.00
C PHE A 142 5.28 12.41 -3.45
N GLU A 143 6.48 12.69 -3.95
CA GLU A 143 6.96 12.12 -5.20
C GLU A 143 7.72 10.82 -4.94
N ILE A 144 7.88 10.00 -5.97
CA ILE A 144 8.70 8.78 -5.89
C ILE A 144 10.11 9.14 -6.36
N ASP A 145 11.11 8.70 -5.61
CA ASP A 145 12.52 8.85 -5.97
C ASP A 145 12.82 8.24 -7.35
N GLY A 146 13.74 8.85 -8.10
CA GLY A 146 14.03 8.48 -9.50
C GLY A 146 14.44 7.01 -9.69
N PRO A 147 15.49 6.53 -9.00
CA PRO A 147 15.85 5.11 -8.95
C PRO A 147 14.69 4.20 -8.54
N THR A 148 13.92 4.60 -7.51
CA THR A 148 12.76 3.82 -7.05
C THR A 148 11.70 3.70 -8.16
N LEU A 149 11.42 4.78 -8.90
CA LEU A 149 10.46 4.79 -10.00
C LEU A 149 10.94 3.99 -11.22
N ALA A 150 12.23 4.07 -11.55
CA ALA A 150 12.85 3.27 -12.61
C ALA A 150 12.69 1.77 -12.30
N ALA A 151 13.05 1.36 -11.08
CA ALA A 151 12.92 -0.02 -10.64
C ALA A 151 11.46 -0.52 -10.62
N ILE A 152 10.47 0.34 -10.31
CA ILE A 152 9.05 -0.03 -10.44
C ILE A 152 8.72 -0.41 -11.88
N SER A 153 9.24 0.34 -12.86
CA SER A 153 8.99 0.10 -14.28
C SER A 153 9.64 -1.22 -14.73
N ASP A 154 10.89 -1.45 -14.34
CA ASP A 154 11.65 -2.65 -14.69
C ASP A 154 11.08 -3.92 -14.04
N CYS A 155 10.61 -3.81 -12.80
CA CYS A 155 10.02 -4.92 -12.04
C CYS A 155 8.51 -5.09 -12.24
N ALA A 156 7.84 -4.23 -13.01
CA ALA A 156 6.40 -4.27 -13.22
C ALA A 156 5.83 -5.66 -13.59
N PRO A 157 6.50 -6.48 -14.44
CA PRO A 157 6.01 -7.82 -14.76
C PRO A 157 5.82 -8.74 -13.54
N LEU A 158 6.54 -8.51 -12.44
CA LEU A 158 6.39 -9.25 -11.18
C LEU A 158 5.01 -9.06 -10.54
N ALA A 159 4.33 -7.95 -10.82
CA ALA A 159 2.99 -7.66 -10.30
C ALA A 159 1.96 -8.72 -10.72
N SER A 160 2.19 -9.43 -11.83
CA SER A 160 1.32 -10.52 -12.29
C SER A 160 1.21 -11.68 -11.30
N ALA A 161 2.22 -11.89 -10.45
CA ALA A 161 2.23 -12.93 -9.42
C ALA A 161 1.42 -12.53 -8.17
N LEU A 162 1.03 -11.27 -8.03
CA LEU A 162 0.28 -10.79 -6.87
C LEU A 162 -1.15 -11.34 -6.84
N SER A 163 -1.66 -11.54 -5.63
CA SER A 163 -3.07 -11.89 -5.42
C SER A 163 -3.97 -10.69 -5.74
N ALA A 164 -5.13 -10.98 -6.31
CA ALA A 164 -6.09 -9.96 -6.73
C ALA A 164 -6.53 -9.06 -5.58
N GLU A 165 -6.74 -9.64 -4.40
CA GLU A 165 -7.17 -8.93 -3.19
C GLU A 165 -6.13 -7.90 -2.72
N ARG A 166 -4.83 -8.23 -2.80
CA ARG A 166 -3.75 -7.31 -2.41
C ARG A 166 -3.67 -6.15 -3.39
N VAL A 167 -3.75 -6.44 -4.69
CA VAL A 167 -3.78 -5.39 -5.74
C VAL A 167 -5.00 -4.48 -5.56
N ALA A 168 -6.17 -5.06 -5.30
CA ALA A 168 -7.40 -4.31 -5.04
C ALA A 168 -7.29 -3.40 -3.82
N ALA A 169 -6.69 -3.88 -2.73
CA ALA A 169 -6.49 -3.08 -1.52
C ALA A 169 -5.61 -1.84 -1.79
N GLU A 170 -4.52 -2.00 -2.54
CA GLU A 170 -3.65 -0.86 -2.88
C GLU A 170 -4.34 0.10 -3.87
N LEU A 171 -5.02 -0.40 -4.90
CA LEU A 171 -5.80 0.43 -5.84
C LEU A 171 -6.91 1.21 -5.13
N ALA A 172 -7.68 0.55 -4.26
CA ALA A 172 -8.71 1.21 -3.46
C ALA A 172 -8.11 2.29 -2.55
N GLY A 173 -6.96 1.99 -1.93
CA GLY A 173 -6.22 2.94 -1.12
C GLY A 173 -5.77 4.18 -1.90
N ILE A 174 -5.29 4.00 -3.13
CA ILE A 174 -4.91 5.11 -4.02
C ILE A 174 -6.13 5.96 -4.39
N LEU A 175 -7.22 5.33 -4.84
CA LEU A 175 -8.43 6.05 -5.23
C LEU A 175 -9.07 6.83 -4.06
N ALA A 176 -8.92 6.34 -2.83
CA ALA A 176 -9.36 7.04 -1.62
C ALA A 176 -8.42 8.15 -1.15
N SER A 177 -7.21 8.26 -1.71
CA SER A 177 -6.18 9.21 -1.26
C SER A 177 -6.37 10.62 -1.85
N PRO A 178 -5.67 11.65 -1.34
CA PRO A 178 -5.71 13.00 -1.89
C PRO A 178 -5.28 13.11 -3.36
N ARG A 179 -4.32 12.28 -3.80
CA ARG A 179 -3.89 12.18 -5.20
C ARG A 179 -4.33 10.84 -5.83
N PRO A 180 -5.62 10.67 -6.19
CA PRO A 180 -6.11 9.44 -6.81
C PRO A 180 -5.58 9.23 -8.23
N ASP A 181 -4.97 10.25 -8.85
CA ASP A 181 -4.41 10.17 -10.20
C ASP A 181 -3.25 9.17 -10.31
N PHE A 182 -2.63 8.79 -9.19
CA PHE A 182 -1.69 7.67 -9.14
C PHE A 182 -2.31 6.34 -9.56
N ALA A 183 -3.64 6.20 -9.60
CA ALA A 183 -4.29 5.02 -10.18
C ALA A 183 -3.98 4.90 -11.69
N TRP A 184 -3.82 6.04 -12.38
CA TRP A 184 -3.38 6.07 -13.78
C TRP A 184 -1.91 5.69 -13.91
N ALA A 185 -1.05 6.16 -13.00
CA ALA A 185 0.35 5.74 -12.96
C ALA A 185 0.47 4.23 -12.71
N LEU A 186 -0.35 3.69 -11.81
CA LEU A 186 -0.40 2.26 -11.52
C LEU A 186 -0.79 1.44 -12.75
N ALA A 187 -1.73 1.91 -13.57
CA ALA A 187 -2.04 1.28 -14.85
C ALA A 187 -0.95 1.50 -15.90
N GLY A 188 -0.42 2.73 -16.05
CA GLY A 188 0.54 3.10 -17.08
C GLY A 188 1.93 2.49 -16.89
N LEU A 189 2.32 2.16 -15.65
CA LEU A 189 3.54 1.42 -15.31
C LEU A 189 3.38 -0.10 -15.48
N GLY A 190 2.23 -0.59 -15.95
CA GLY A 190 2.00 -2.01 -16.21
C GLY A 190 1.62 -2.86 -14.99
N LEU A 191 1.45 -2.25 -13.81
CA LEU A 191 1.15 -2.99 -12.57
C LEU A 191 -0.26 -3.59 -12.55
N LEU A 192 -1.12 -3.25 -13.51
CA LEU A 192 -2.46 -3.83 -13.71
C LEU A 192 -2.59 -4.67 -14.96
N ASP A 193 -1.53 -4.91 -15.74
CA ASP A 193 -1.63 -5.52 -17.07
C ASP A 193 -2.34 -6.88 -17.07
N LYS A 194 -2.17 -7.66 -16.00
CA LYS A 194 -2.90 -8.92 -15.78
C LYS A 194 -4.43 -8.78 -15.85
N TYR A 195 -4.95 -7.60 -15.54
CA TYR A 195 -6.39 -7.30 -15.46
C TYR A 195 -6.88 -6.40 -16.60
N LEU A 196 -5.97 -5.96 -17.48
CA LEU A 196 -6.27 -5.10 -18.63
C LEU A 196 -6.19 -5.90 -19.93
N LEU A 197 -6.88 -5.41 -20.96
CA LEU A 197 -6.79 -5.95 -22.31
C LEU A 197 -5.48 -5.50 -22.97
N PRO A 198 -4.74 -6.41 -23.63
CA PRO A 198 -3.43 -6.10 -24.20
C PRO A 198 -3.54 -5.16 -25.41
N GLY A 199 -2.46 -4.41 -25.68
CA GLY A 199 -2.33 -3.56 -26.87
C GLY A 199 -3.17 -2.28 -26.84
N ARG A 200 -3.72 -1.91 -25.68
CA ARG A 200 -4.50 -0.68 -25.48
C ARG A 200 -3.72 0.28 -24.60
N ALA A 201 -3.43 1.47 -25.11
CA ALA A 201 -2.84 2.52 -24.30
C ALA A 201 -3.78 2.85 -23.13
N VAL A 202 -3.22 2.96 -21.92
CA VAL A 202 -3.98 3.42 -20.76
C VAL A 202 -4.45 4.85 -21.03
N PRO A 203 -5.71 5.22 -20.72
CA PRO A 203 -6.19 6.57 -20.91
C PRO A 203 -5.27 7.55 -20.19
N ALA A 204 -4.94 8.66 -20.85
CA ALA A 204 -4.16 9.72 -20.21
C ALA A 204 -4.82 10.14 -18.89
N PRO A 205 -4.03 10.51 -17.86
CA PRO A 205 -4.57 10.91 -16.56
C PRO A 205 -5.64 11.99 -16.73
N GLN A 206 -6.89 11.63 -16.51
CA GLN A 206 -7.97 12.61 -16.52
C GLN A 206 -7.92 13.33 -15.18
N SER A 207 -7.60 14.63 -15.20
CA SER A 207 -7.44 15.54 -14.05
C SER A 207 -8.70 15.75 -13.19
N ALA A 208 -9.69 14.87 -13.34
CA ALA A 208 -10.98 14.95 -12.68
C ALA A 208 -11.07 14.08 -11.41
N LEU A 209 -10.23 13.04 -11.22
CA LEU A 209 -10.43 12.10 -10.09
C LEU A 209 -10.32 12.79 -8.73
N ALA A 210 -9.34 13.68 -8.56
CA ALA A 210 -9.16 14.41 -7.30
C ALA A 210 -10.36 15.30 -6.94
N ARG A 211 -11.08 15.83 -7.95
CA ARG A 211 -12.25 16.71 -7.78
C ARG A 211 -13.54 15.95 -7.45
N LEU A 212 -13.54 14.64 -7.66
CA LEU A 212 -14.71 13.81 -7.39
C LEU A 212 -14.79 13.39 -5.92
N PRO A 213 -16.00 13.23 -5.36
CA PRO A 213 -16.19 12.57 -4.09
C PRO A 213 -15.55 11.17 -4.08
N ILE A 214 -14.96 10.77 -2.95
CA ILE A 214 -14.22 9.50 -2.83
C ILE A 214 -15.02 8.30 -3.34
N TYR A 215 -16.31 8.22 -2.97
CA TYR A 215 -17.19 7.12 -3.36
C TYR A 215 -17.44 7.01 -4.88
N ALA A 216 -17.24 8.08 -5.64
CA ALA A 216 -17.45 8.10 -7.09
C ALA A 216 -16.18 7.71 -7.88
N ARG A 217 -14.99 7.87 -7.30
CA ARG A 217 -13.71 7.75 -8.02
C ARG A 217 -13.49 6.37 -8.65
N THR A 218 -13.85 5.29 -7.95
CA THR A 218 -13.76 3.92 -8.50
C THR A 218 -14.59 3.75 -9.76
N ALA A 219 -15.83 4.27 -9.77
CA ALA A 219 -16.71 4.18 -10.92
C ALA A 219 -16.16 4.99 -12.10
N HIS A 220 -15.65 6.20 -11.85
CA HIS A 220 -15.05 7.04 -12.88
C HIS A 220 -13.78 6.43 -13.48
N PHE A 221 -12.90 5.89 -12.64
CA PHE A 221 -11.69 5.19 -13.09
C PHE A 221 -12.04 4.00 -13.99
N CYS A 222 -12.97 3.15 -13.55
CA CYS A 222 -13.41 2.00 -14.35
C CYS A 222 -14.12 2.41 -15.64
N ALA A 223 -14.99 3.43 -15.58
CA ALA A 223 -15.70 3.93 -16.75
C ALA A 223 -14.73 4.45 -17.82
N ALA A 224 -13.67 5.15 -17.42
CA ALA A 224 -12.66 5.65 -18.33
C ALA A 224 -11.81 4.52 -18.93
N LEU A 225 -11.42 3.49 -18.15
CA LEU A 225 -10.78 2.29 -18.70
C LEU A 225 -11.69 1.54 -19.69
N GLU A 226 -12.99 1.46 -19.39
CA GLU A 226 -13.95 0.78 -20.25
C GLU A 226 -14.19 1.55 -21.55
N SER A 227 -14.29 2.88 -21.49
CA SER A 227 -14.38 3.76 -22.67
C SER A 227 -13.09 3.76 -23.51
N GLY A 228 -11.93 3.60 -22.87
CA GLY A 228 -10.64 3.42 -23.56
C GLY A 228 -10.45 2.03 -24.17
N GLY A 229 -11.37 1.08 -23.89
CA GLY A 229 -11.27 -0.30 -24.35
C GLY A 229 -10.20 -1.11 -23.63
N ASN A 230 -9.70 -0.65 -22.48
CA ASN A 230 -8.72 -1.36 -21.65
C ASN A 230 -9.37 -2.48 -20.82
N ILE A 231 -10.68 -2.43 -20.60
CA ILE A 231 -11.44 -3.47 -19.91
C ILE A 231 -12.74 -3.76 -20.65
N THR A 232 -13.23 -5.01 -20.57
CA THR A 232 -14.51 -5.41 -21.20
C THR A 232 -15.72 -4.85 -20.50
N SER A 233 -15.70 -4.86 -19.16
CA SER A 233 -16.68 -4.17 -18.34
C SER A 233 -16.16 -3.84 -16.95
N THR A 234 -16.66 -2.74 -16.36
CA THR A 234 -16.40 -2.37 -14.96
C THR A 234 -16.70 -3.53 -14.01
N LYS A 235 -17.79 -4.28 -14.25
CA LYS A 235 -18.18 -5.43 -13.44
C LYS A 235 -17.17 -6.56 -13.50
N SER A 236 -16.71 -6.90 -14.71
CA SER A 236 -15.72 -7.97 -14.91
C SER A 236 -14.37 -7.62 -14.29
N PHE A 237 -13.92 -6.38 -14.48
CA PHE A 237 -12.66 -5.87 -13.93
C PHE A 237 -12.63 -5.92 -12.40
N LEU A 238 -13.64 -5.34 -11.75
CA LEU A 238 -13.70 -5.31 -10.28
C LEU A 238 -13.84 -6.72 -9.68
N ARG A 239 -14.54 -7.64 -10.36
CA ARG A 239 -14.64 -9.05 -9.94
C ARG A 239 -13.31 -9.79 -10.09
N ALA A 240 -12.57 -9.54 -11.17
CA ALA A 240 -11.25 -10.13 -11.38
C ALA A 240 -10.26 -9.69 -10.29
N LEU A 241 -10.38 -8.44 -9.84
CA LEU A 241 -9.66 -7.87 -8.69
C LEU A 241 -10.23 -8.29 -7.33
N ARG A 242 -11.31 -9.08 -7.27
CA ARG A 242 -11.93 -9.57 -6.02
C ARG A 242 -12.42 -8.46 -5.08
N PHE A 243 -12.89 -7.34 -5.63
CA PHE A 243 -13.63 -6.35 -4.84
C PHE A 243 -14.93 -6.95 -4.27
N ASP A 244 -15.40 -6.40 -3.15
CA ASP A 244 -16.62 -6.84 -2.51
C ASP A 244 -17.86 -6.62 -3.40
N ALA A 245 -18.90 -7.41 -3.16
CA ALA A 245 -20.10 -7.44 -3.99
C ALA A 245 -20.83 -6.08 -4.05
N ARG A 246 -20.79 -5.30 -2.96
CA ARG A 246 -21.43 -3.98 -2.89
C ARG A 246 -20.67 -3.01 -3.79
N THR A 247 -19.34 -2.93 -3.66
CA THR A 247 -18.50 -2.07 -4.49
C THR A 247 -18.65 -2.42 -5.97
N VAL A 248 -18.61 -3.70 -6.34
CA VAL A 248 -18.83 -4.16 -7.72
C VAL A 248 -20.19 -3.68 -8.25
N LYS A 249 -21.27 -3.88 -7.49
CA LYS A 249 -22.62 -3.50 -7.91
C LYS A 249 -22.75 -1.98 -8.10
N THR A 250 -22.36 -1.20 -7.10
CA THR A 250 -22.50 0.26 -7.10
C THR A 250 -21.63 0.90 -8.17
N ALA A 251 -20.34 0.54 -8.24
CA ALA A 251 -19.43 1.12 -9.23
C ALA A 251 -19.81 0.76 -10.67
N SER A 252 -20.30 -0.46 -10.92
CA SER A 252 -20.75 -0.87 -12.26
C SER A 252 -22.00 -0.11 -12.71
N ALA A 253 -22.97 0.08 -11.81
CA ALA A 253 -24.17 0.86 -12.10
C ALA A 253 -23.80 2.31 -12.41
N ALA A 254 -22.94 2.90 -11.58
CA ALA A 254 -22.42 4.25 -11.75
C ALA A 254 -21.67 4.43 -13.08
N ALA A 255 -20.75 3.52 -13.41
CA ALA A 255 -19.98 3.56 -14.66
C ALA A 255 -20.88 3.47 -15.91
N LYS A 256 -22.00 2.72 -15.83
CA LYS A 256 -22.98 2.67 -16.93
C LYS A 256 -23.68 4.02 -17.13
N ILE A 257 -24.06 4.70 -16.05
CA ILE A 257 -24.69 6.04 -16.12
C ILE A 257 -23.70 7.07 -16.69
N LEU A 258 -22.45 7.04 -16.23
CA LEU A 258 -21.41 7.98 -16.70
C LEU A 258 -21.18 7.84 -18.21
N ARG A 259 -21.17 6.62 -18.74
CA ARG A 259 -20.99 6.38 -20.18
C ARG A 259 -22.21 6.72 -21.02
N SER A 260 -23.41 6.76 -20.44
CA SER A 260 -24.61 7.19 -21.17
C SER A 260 -24.69 8.72 -21.34
N GLY A 261 -23.71 9.48 -20.85
CA GLY A 261 -23.70 10.94 -20.89
C GLY A 261 -24.70 11.60 -19.94
N SER A 262 -25.34 10.83 -19.05
CA SER A 262 -26.32 11.37 -18.10
C SER A 262 -25.62 12.13 -16.98
N ARG A 263 -26.01 13.39 -16.76
CA ARG A 263 -25.51 14.25 -15.67
C ARG A 263 -26.32 14.12 -14.38
N ASP A 264 -27.17 13.11 -14.28
CA ASP A 264 -28.09 12.94 -13.16
C ASP A 264 -27.40 12.23 -11.99
N TYR A 265 -26.46 12.92 -11.35
CA TYR A 265 -25.65 12.40 -10.23
C TYR A 265 -26.49 11.96 -9.02
N LYS A 266 -27.77 12.35 -8.96
CA LYS A 266 -28.73 11.90 -7.92
C LYS A 266 -29.06 10.40 -7.99
N ARG A 267 -28.85 9.73 -9.14
CA ARG A 267 -28.98 8.26 -9.27
C ARG A 267 -27.76 7.47 -8.78
N LEU A 268 -26.69 8.15 -8.36
CA LEU A 268 -25.44 7.53 -7.86
C LEU A 268 -25.42 7.36 -6.33
N LEU A 269 -26.37 7.97 -5.62
CA LEU A 269 -26.61 7.82 -4.18
C LEU A 269 -27.53 6.62 -3.93
#